data_AF-A0A929KJZ1-F1
#
_entry.id   AF-A0A929KJZ1-F1
#
_cell.length_a   1.000
_cell.length_b   1.000
_cell.length_c   1.000
_cell.angle_alpha   90.00
_cell.angle_beta   90.00
_cell.angle_gamma   90.00
#
_symmetry.space_group_name_H-M   'P 1'
#
loop_
_entity.id
_entity.type
_entity.pdbx_description
1 polymer ?
#
loop_
_entity_poly.entity_id
_entity_poly.type
_entity_poly.pdbx_seq_one_letter_code
_entity_poly.pdbx_strand_id
1 'polypeptide(L)'
;MKQRKFLLLLTMFFAINTSYSFSQQKFSYDELKVKNFSDMSKEQQFFFKQVLVKKLRNEPLVGEINRLQKKMVTEMMQAAGSRTQEQRNKLRESSKNLTPKEQLRLMGIENPENYMADQNSFKMKTLQLVTKYPELSKVDRVTLKQLFSDAEKQVLNNHQ
;
A
#
# COMPACT_ATOMS: atom_id res chain seq x y z
N MET A 1 1.14 29.62 -63.97
CA MET A 1 0.55 28.24 -63.95
C MET A 1 1.46 27.32 -63.14
N LYS A 2 0.86 26.39 -62.38
CA LYS A 2 1.44 25.37 -61.46
C LYS A 2 1.68 25.86 -60.02
N GLN A 3 0.62 26.05 -59.23
CA GLN A 3 -0.01 25.04 -58.34
C GLN A 3 0.95 24.47 -57.28
N ARG A 4 0.88 25.00 -56.05
CA ARG A 4 0.08 24.44 -54.93
C ARG A 4 0.49 23.00 -54.53
N LYS A 5 1.66 22.78 -53.93
CA LYS A 5 1.99 21.52 -53.20
C LYS A 5 3.06 21.64 -52.10
N PHE A 6 3.24 22.80 -51.45
CA PHE A 6 4.17 22.89 -50.31
C PHE A 6 3.62 23.74 -49.16
N LEU A 7 2.32 23.61 -48.92
CA LEU A 7 1.61 24.21 -47.80
C LEU A 7 0.76 23.12 -47.17
N LEU A 8 1.37 22.19 -46.41
CA LEU A 8 0.71 21.27 -45.46
C LEU A 8 1.65 20.18 -44.87
N LEU A 9 2.89 20.50 -44.51
CA LEU A 9 3.74 19.56 -43.74
C LEU A 9 4.72 20.29 -42.80
N LEU A 10 4.30 21.45 -42.29
CA LEU A 10 5.02 22.22 -41.27
C LEU A 10 4.14 22.49 -40.03
N THR A 11 3.22 21.57 -39.73
CA THR A 11 2.32 21.62 -38.55
C THR A 11 2.17 20.26 -37.87
N MET A 12 3.19 19.41 -37.93
CA MET A 12 3.26 18.15 -37.16
C MET A 12 4.50 18.10 -36.26
N PHE A 13 4.79 19.21 -35.56
CA PHE A 13 5.84 19.21 -34.51
C PHE A 13 5.43 19.88 -33.19
N PHE A 14 4.15 20.25 -33.03
CA PHE A 14 3.65 20.82 -31.79
C PHE A 14 2.23 20.32 -31.53
N ALA A 15 2.08 19.24 -30.76
CA ALA A 15 0.94 18.96 -29.86
C ALA A 15 0.94 17.52 -29.30
N ILE A 16 2.09 16.97 -28.90
CA ILE A 16 2.12 15.93 -27.85
C ILE A 16 3.23 16.28 -26.86
N ASN A 17 3.18 17.51 -26.35
CA ASN A 17 3.65 17.79 -25.01
C ASN A 17 2.39 18.16 -24.24
N THR A 18 1.69 17.13 -23.73
CA THR A 18 0.88 17.30 -22.53
C THR A 18 1.86 17.60 -21.40
N SER A 19 2.38 18.83 -21.40
CA SER A 19 2.84 19.47 -20.19
C SER A 19 1.61 19.49 -19.30
N TYR A 20 1.51 18.48 -18.43
CA TYR A 20 0.79 18.62 -17.18
C TYR A 20 1.40 19.85 -16.52
N SER A 21 0.81 21.01 -16.78
CA SER A 21 0.96 22.18 -15.95
C SER A 21 0.36 21.80 -14.61
N PHE A 22 1.17 21.10 -13.81
CA PHE A 22 0.96 20.87 -12.40
C PHE A 22 0.99 22.26 -11.78
N SER A 23 -0.19 22.87 -11.72
CA SER A 23 -0.44 24.10 -10.99
C SER A 23 0.23 23.94 -9.63
N GLN A 24 1.24 24.79 -9.35
CA GLN A 24 1.96 24.79 -8.09
C GLN A 24 1.08 25.34 -6.97
N GLN A 25 -0.07 24.71 -6.73
CA GLN A 25 -0.71 24.80 -5.43
C GLN A 25 0.23 24.05 -4.47
N LYS A 26 1.17 24.79 -3.87
CA LYS A 26 2.00 24.31 -2.76
C LYS A 26 1.05 24.04 -1.60
N PHE A 27 0.46 22.86 -1.56
CA PHE A 27 -0.36 22.44 -0.43
C PHE A 27 0.50 22.46 0.82
N SER A 28 0.03 23.14 1.88
CA SER A 28 0.71 23.08 3.17
C SER A 28 0.44 21.74 3.82
N TYR A 29 1.48 21.06 4.27
CA TYR A 29 1.32 19.78 4.96
C TYR A 29 0.49 19.93 6.25
N ASP A 30 0.57 21.07 6.93
CA ASP A 30 -0.21 21.35 8.14
C ASP A 30 -1.72 21.49 7.86
N GLU A 31 -2.11 21.91 6.66
CA GLU A 31 -3.51 21.96 6.24
C GLU A 31 -4.03 20.58 5.87
N LEU A 32 -3.17 19.71 5.33
CA LEU A 32 -3.56 18.37 4.92
C LEU A 32 -3.61 17.40 6.10
N LYS A 33 -2.75 17.57 7.11
CA LYS A 33 -2.72 16.67 8.27
C LYS A 33 -4.01 16.68 9.07
N VAL A 34 -4.92 17.66 8.89
CA VAL A 34 -6.22 17.72 9.57
C VAL A 34 -7.36 17.04 8.79
N LYS A 35 -7.26 16.91 7.46
CA LYS A 35 -8.29 16.32 6.59
C LYS A 35 -8.22 14.79 6.54
N ASN A 36 -9.35 14.11 6.34
CA ASN A 36 -9.29 12.68 5.99
C ASN A 36 -8.71 12.51 4.59
N PHE A 37 -7.98 11.42 4.37
CA PHE A 37 -7.35 11.17 3.08
C PHE A 37 -8.36 11.04 1.92
N SER A 38 -9.55 10.49 2.20
CA SER A 38 -10.66 10.38 1.24
C SER A 38 -11.17 11.73 0.74
N ASP A 39 -11.06 12.76 1.57
CA ASP A 39 -11.65 14.08 1.33
C ASP A 39 -10.67 15.01 0.57
N MET A 40 -9.44 14.54 0.37
CA MET A 40 -8.39 15.25 -0.36
C MET A 40 -8.53 15.07 -1.88
N SER A 41 -8.18 16.10 -2.65
CA SER A 41 -8.03 15.97 -4.12
C SER A 41 -6.91 14.98 -4.47
N LYS A 42 -6.84 14.50 -5.71
CA LYS A 42 -5.79 13.56 -6.14
C LYS A 42 -4.38 14.14 -5.95
N GLU A 43 -4.22 15.44 -6.21
CA GLU A 43 -2.95 16.17 -6.05
C GLU A 43 -2.58 16.29 -4.56
N GLN A 44 -3.56 16.60 -3.70
CA GLN A 44 -3.37 16.64 -2.25
C GLN A 44 -3.01 15.27 -1.70
N GLN A 45 -3.71 14.21 -2.13
CA GLN A 45 -3.42 12.83 -1.78
C GLN A 45 -2.00 12.44 -2.19
N PHE A 46 -1.60 12.77 -3.42
CA PHE A 46 -0.24 12.50 -3.91
C PHE A 46 0.81 13.20 -3.04
N PHE A 47 0.65 14.51 -2.82
CA PHE A 47 1.58 15.27 -2.00
C PHE A 47 1.64 14.75 -0.56
N PHE A 48 0.50 14.46 0.05
CA PHE A 48 0.39 13.91 1.40
C PHE A 48 1.13 12.58 1.53
N LYS A 49 0.98 11.67 0.56
CA LYS A 49 1.72 10.40 0.53
C LYS A 49 3.22 10.63 0.43
N GLN A 50 3.69 11.52 -0.43
CA GLN A 50 5.12 11.81 -0.59
C GLN A 50 5.76 12.29 0.73
N VAL A 51 5.08 13.20 1.44
CA VAL A 51 5.56 13.68 2.75
C VAL A 51 5.60 12.54 3.77
N LEU A 52 4.55 11.71 3.83
CA LEU A 52 4.49 10.56 4.73
C LEU A 52 5.59 9.54 4.45
N VAL A 53 5.80 9.15 3.19
CA VAL A 53 6.86 8.23 2.79
C VAL A 53 8.23 8.77 3.22
N LYS A 54 8.49 10.06 3.00
CA LYS A 54 9.77 10.69 3.42
C LYS A 54 9.98 10.67 4.93
N LYS A 55 8.91 10.84 5.72
CA LYS A 55 8.98 10.71 7.19
C LYS A 55 9.24 9.27 7.62
N LEU A 56 8.57 8.32 6.98
CA LEU A 56 8.58 6.91 7.33
C LEU A 56 9.83 6.16 6.87
N ARG A 57 10.55 6.64 5.86
CA ARG A 57 11.70 5.91 5.29
C ARG A 57 12.77 5.55 6.32
N ASN A 58 13.00 6.40 7.33
CA ASN A 58 14.01 6.16 8.35
C ASN A 58 13.44 5.53 9.64
N GLU A 59 12.16 5.12 9.62
CA GLU A 59 11.51 4.56 10.79
C GLU A 59 11.80 3.05 10.91
N PRO A 60 12.51 2.60 11.96
CA PRO A 60 12.91 1.19 12.09
C PRO A 60 11.69 0.25 12.13
N LEU A 61 10.57 0.73 12.71
CA LEU A 61 9.33 -0.02 12.77
C LEU A 61 8.75 -0.33 11.39
N VAL A 62 9.00 0.48 10.35
CA VAL A 62 8.48 0.24 8.99
C VAL A 62 9.07 -1.04 8.41
N GLY A 63 10.37 -1.25 8.56
CA GLY A 63 11.03 -2.48 8.10
C GLY A 63 10.48 -3.72 8.82
N GLU A 64 10.27 -3.63 10.14
CA GLU A 64 9.69 -4.72 10.92
C GLU A 64 8.24 -5.04 10.54
N ILE A 65 7.41 -4.00 10.34
CA ILE A 65 6.02 -4.13 9.89
C ILE A 65 5.97 -4.81 8.52
N ASN A 66 6.80 -4.38 7.57
CA ASN A 66 6.86 -4.98 6.23
C ASN A 66 7.34 -6.43 6.30
N ARG A 67 8.34 -6.75 7.14
CA ARG A 67 8.82 -8.13 7.34
C ARG A 67 7.71 -9.03 7.87
N LEU A 68 7.00 -8.60 8.91
CA LEU A 68 5.87 -9.36 9.48
C LEU A 68 4.75 -9.54 8.45
N GLN A 69 4.42 -8.49 7.69
CA GLN A 69 3.42 -8.58 6.63
C GLN A 69 3.83 -9.59 5.55
N LYS A 70 5.07 -9.52 5.06
CA LYS A 70 5.60 -10.45 4.05
C LYS A 70 5.54 -11.89 4.58
N LYS A 71 6.03 -12.13 5.80
CA LYS A 71 5.98 -13.45 6.46
C LYS A 71 4.55 -14.02 6.52
N MET A 72 3.60 -13.24 7.05
CA MET A 72 2.20 -13.69 7.15
C MET A 72 1.55 -13.96 5.79
N VAL A 73 1.86 -13.15 4.76
CA VAL A 73 1.36 -13.38 3.40
C VAL A 73 1.96 -14.64 2.81
N THR A 74 3.26 -14.86 2.97
CA THR A 74 3.94 -16.07 2.52
C THR A 74 3.35 -17.32 3.16
N GLU A 75 3.16 -17.34 4.48
CA GLU A 75 2.54 -18.47 5.18
C GLU A 75 1.11 -18.72 4.69
N MET A 76 0.31 -17.66 4.48
CA MET A 76 -1.04 -17.79 3.93
C MET A 76 -1.04 -18.31 2.48
N MET A 77 -0.10 -17.87 1.64
CA MET A 77 0.01 -18.34 0.26
C MET A 77 0.44 -19.80 0.18
N GLN A 78 1.36 -20.23 1.05
CA GLN A 78 1.76 -21.64 1.17
C GLN A 78 0.58 -22.50 1.65
N ALA A 79 -0.18 -22.00 2.62
CA ALA A 79 -1.34 -22.68 3.19
C ALA A 79 -2.52 -22.78 2.20
N ALA A 80 -2.71 -21.77 1.33
CA ALA A 80 -3.80 -21.68 0.37
C ALA A 80 -3.69 -22.62 -0.86
N GLY A 81 -2.92 -23.71 -0.76
CA GLY A 81 -2.81 -24.74 -1.80
C GLY A 81 -4.16 -25.14 -2.40
N SER A 82 -4.16 -25.49 -3.69
CA SER A 82 -5.28 -25.63 -4.61
C SER A 82 -6.40 -26.58 -4.15
N ARG A 83 -7.23 -26.11 -3.23
CA ARG A 83 -8.44 -26.80 -2.77
C ARG A 83 -9.56 -26.65 -3.78
N THR A 84 -10.30 -27.72 -4.04
CA THR A 84 -11.51 -27.68 -4.87
C THR A 84 -12.60 -26.83 -4.19
N GLN A 85 -13.58 -26.34 -4.95
CA GLN A 85 -14.70 -25.59 -4.39
C GLN A 85 -15.48 -26.41 -3.34
N GLU A 86 -15.60 -27.72 -3.56
CA GLU A 86 -16.23 -28.63 -2.61
C GLU A 86 -15.43 -28.76 -1.30
N GLN A 87 -14.10 -28.85 -1.39
CA GLN A 87 -13.23 -28.82 -0.21
C GLN A 87 -13.38 -27.50 0.54
N ARG A 88 -13.39 -26.35 -0.15
CA ARG A 88 -13.62 -25.04 0.47
C ARG A 88 -14.98 -24.95 1.17
N ASN A 89 -16.03 -25.51 0.59
CA ASN A 89 -17.36 -25.53 1.19
C ASN A 89 -17.39 -26.41 2.45
N LYS A 90 -16.82 -27.63 2.40
CA LYS A 90 -16.69 -28.51 3.57
C LYS A 90 -15.88 -27.85 4.68
N LEU A 91 -14.78 -27.19 4.35
CA LEU A 91 -13.95 -26.42 5.28
C LEU A 91 -14.74 -25.28 5.96
N ARG A 92 -15.58 -24.58 5.19
CA ARG A 92 -16.41 -23.48 5.71
C ARG A 92 -17.53 -23.97 6.64
N GLU A 93 -18.08 -25.15 6.41
CA GLU A 93 -19.06 -25.75 7.31
C GLU A 93 -18.40 -26.25 8.60
N SER A 94 -17.26 -26.92 8.47
CA SER A 94 -16.46 -27.37 9.61
C SER A 94 -15.93 -26.22 10.47
N SER A 95 -15.73 -25.02 9.90
CA SER A 95 -15.14 -23.87 10.62
C SER A 95 -16.10 -23.11 11.53
N LYS A 96 -17.42 -23.37 11.47
CA LYS A 96 -18.44 -22.60 12.21
C LYS A 96 -18.26 -22.63 13.74
N ASN A 97 -17.64 -23.69 14.28
CA ASN A 97 -17.40 -23.86 15.71
C ASN A 97 -15.90 -23.95 16.07
N LEU A 98 -15.00 -23.68 15.13
CA LEU A 98 -13.57 -23.77 15.36
C LEU A 98 -13.03 -22.51 16.04
N THR A 99 -12.11 -22.70 16.97
CA THR A 99 -11.28 -21.63 17.50
C THR A 99 -10.42 -20.99 16.38
N PRO A 100 -9.97 -19.74 16.53
CA PRO A 100 -9.11 -19.10 15.54
C PRO A 100 -7.85 -19.92 15.18
N LYS A 101 -7.28 -20.63 16.16
CA LYS A 101 -6.14 -21.53 15.96
C LYS A 101 -6.49 -22.71 15.07
N GLU A 102 -7.62 -23.35 15.33
CA GLU A 102 -8.09 -24.48 14.53
C GLU A 102 -8.45 -24.03 13.11
N GLN A 103 -9.02 -22.84 12.94
CA GLN A 103 -9.25 -22.25 11.62
C GLN A 103 -7.93 -22.03 10.85
N LEU A 104 -6.86 -21.56 11.52
CA LEU A 104 -5.54 -21.42 10.92
C LEU A 104 -4.93 -22.77 10.50
N ARG A 105 -5.00 -23.78 11.38
CA ARG A 105 -4.57 -25.16 11.02
C ARG A 105 -5.36 -25.67 9.83
N LEU A 106 -6.67 -25.46 9.85
CA LEU A 106 -7.58 -25.85 8.79
C LEU A 106 -7.23 -25.15 7.46
N MET A 107 -6.77 -23.89 7.51
CA MET A 107 -6.28 -23.16 6.34
C MET A 107 -4.92 -23.66 5.84
N GLY A 108 -4.21 -24.53 6.59
CA GLY A 108 -2.90 -25.08 6.22
C GLY A 108 -1.72 -24.37 6.87
N ILE A 109 -1.96 -23.51 7.87
CA ILE A 109 -0.89 -22.86 8.64
C ILE A 109 -0.31 -23.88 9.62
N GLU A 110 0.97 -24.20 9.45
CA GLU A 110 1.68 -25.22 10.25
C GLU A 110 1.76 -24.85 11.73
N ASN A 111 2.00 -23.57 12.05
CA ASN A 111 2.14 -23.09 13.41
C ASN A 111 1.21 -21.88 13.69
N PRO A 112 -0.07 -22.13 14.03
CA PRO A 112 -1.04 -21.08 14.33
C PRO A 112 -0.61 -20.15 15.47
N GLU A 113 0.06 -20.69 16.49
CA GLU A 113 0.54 -19.93 17.63
C GLU A 113 1.52 -18.83 17.19
N ASN A 114 2.51 -19.19 16.37
CA ASN A 114 3.48 -18.23 15.84
C ASN A 114 2.81 -17.25 14.87
N TYR A 115 1.90 -17.72 14.01
CA TYR A 115 1.18 -16.85 13.09
C TYR A 115 0.34 -15.80 13.84
N MET A 116 -0.38 -16.20 14.89
CA MET A 116 -1.14 -15.28 15.74
C MET A 116 -0.23 -14.31 16.52
N ALA A 117 0.92 -14.79 17.00
CA ALA A 117 1.91 -13.92 17.65
C ALA A 117 2.45 -12.87 16.68
N ASP A 118 2.74 -13.24 15.44
CA ASP A 118 3.17 -12.32 14.39
C ASP A 118 2.05 -11.32 14.00
N GLN A 119 0.80 -11.77 13.92
CA GLN A 119 -0.36 -10.88 13.73
C GLN A 119 -0.47 -9.85 14.86
N ASN A 120 -0.30 -10.29 16.10
CA ASN A 120 -0.36 -9.39 17.25
C ASN A 120 0.83 -8.41 17.24
N SER A 121 2.04 -8.89 16.94
CA SER A 121 3.23 -8.07 16.79
C SER A 121 3.06 -7.02 15.69
N PHE A 122 2.51 -7.40 14.54
CA PHE A 122 2.18 -6.49 13.44
C PHE A 122 1.20 -5.41 13.89
N LYS A 123 0.13 -5.80 14.61
CA LYS A 123 -0.88 -4.87 15.14
C LYS A 123 -0.26 -3.87 16.12
N MET A 124 0.52 -4.35 17.08
CA MET A 124 1.14 -3.50 18.11
C MET A 124 2.17 -2.54 17.52
N LYS A 125 3.02 -3.00 16.58
CA LYS A 125 4.00 -2.13 15.92
C LYS A 125 3.33 -1.10 15.02
N THR A 126 2.29 -1.49 14.30
CA THR A 126 1.48 -0.54 13.52
C THR A 126 0.84 0.51 14.43
N LEU A 127 0.29 0.10 15.58
CA LEU A 127 -0.27 1.02 16.56
C LEU A 127 0.78 1.98 17.11
N GLN A 128 1.97 1.49 17.49
CA GLN A 128 3.08 2.33 17.94
C GLN A 128 3.45 3.39 16.88
N LEU A 129 3.50 2.99 15.61
CA LEU A 129 3.82 3.90 14.52
C LEU A 129 2.70 4.92 14.29
N VAL A 130 1.43 4.52 14.36
CA VAL A 130 0.28 5.45 14.27
C VAL A 130 0.23 6.41 15.46
N THR A 131 0.61 5.98 16.66
CA THR A 131 0.73 6.89 17.82
C THR A 131 1.81 7.93 17.59
N LYS A 132 2.95 7.55 17.00
CA LYS A 132 4.04 8.47 16.66
C LYS A 132 3.68 9.42 15.51
N TYR A 133 2.89 8.93 14.54
CA TYR A 133 2.43 9.67 13.36
C TYR A 133 0.89 9.59 13.24
N PRO A 134 0.14 10.40 14.00
CA PRO A 134 -1.32 10.35 14.03
C PRO A 134 -1.96 10.56 12.66
N GLU A 135 -1.29 11.24 11.74
CA GLU A 135 -1.73 11.41 10.36
C GLU A 135 -1.93 10.08 9.60
N LEU A 136 -1.31 8.98 10.05
CA LEU A 136 -1.50 7.64 9.50
C LEU A 136 -2.89 7.06 9.82
N SER A 137 -3.58 7.56 10.84
CA SER A 137 -4.95 7.11 11.14
C SER A 137 -5.98 7.63 10.12
N LYS A 138 -5.57 8.57 9.25
CA LYS A 138 -6.43 9.24 8.27
C LYS A 138 -6.45 8.55 6.92
N VAL A 139 -5.55 7.59 6.71
CA VAL A 139 -5.45 6.80 5.49
C VAL A 139 -6.15 5.45 5.69
N ASP A 140 -6.74 4.94 4.62
CA ASP A 140 -7.30 3.61 4.64
C ASP A 140 -6.20 2.53 4.74
N ARG A 141 -6.60 1.30 5.07
CA ARG A 141 -5.68 0.17 5.28
C ARG A 141 -4.83 -0.15 4.03
N VAL A 142 -5.38 0.02 2.82
CA VAL A 142 -4.66 -0.27 1.57
C VAL A 142 -3.59 0.79 1.35
N THR A 143 -3.95 2.06 1.49
CA THR A 143 -3.01 3.18 1.40
C THR A 143 -1.92 3.09 2.46
N LEU A 144 -2.24 2.71 3.69
CA LEU A 144 -1.26 2.53 4.77
C LEU A 144 -0.20 1.46 4.42
N LYS A 145 -0.63 0.32 3.90
CA LYS A 145 0.29 -0.74 3.43
C LYS A 145 1.20 -0.26 2.30
N GLN A 146 0.63 0.50 1.36
CA GLN A 146 1.38 1.07 0.25
C GLN A 146 2.46 2.04 0.75
N LEU A 147 2.13 2.92 1.71
CA LEU A 147 3.07 3.85 2.33
C LEU A 147 4.26 3.13 2.97
N PHE A 148 4.01 2.04 3.71
CA PHE A 148 5.09 1.25 4.33
C PHE A 148 5.99 0.59 3.28
N SER A 149 5.41 0.01 2.23
CA SER A 149 6.16 -0.55 1.10
C SER A 149 7.03 0.51 0.41
N ASP A 150 6.45 1.68 0.12
CA ASP A 150 7.15 2.75 -0.61
C ASP A 150 8.26 3.38 0.24
N ALA A 151 8.05 3.51 1.56
CA ALA A 151 9.07 3.95 2.50
C ALA A 151 10.28 3.01 2.53
N GLU A 152 10.06 1.69 2.59
CA GLU A 152 11.14 0.68 2.54
C GLU A 152 11.90 0.73 1.21
N LYS A 153 11.20 0.87 0.07
CA LYS A 153 11.84 0.98 -1.26
C LYS A 153 12.73 2.21 -1.40
N GLN A 154 12.32 3.36 -0.85
CA GLN A 154 13.13 4.57 -0.91
C GLN A 154 14.43 4.46 -0.10
N VAL A 155 14.46 3.64 0.97
CA VAL A 155 15.72 3.35 1.67
C VAL A 155 16.67 2.60 0.74
N LEU A 156 16.18 1.54 0.10
CA LEU A 156 16.98 0.69 -0.78
C LEU A 156 17.59 1.45 -1.97
N ASN A 157 16.82 2.37 -2.57
CA ASN A 157 17.27 3.15 -3.73
C ASN A 157 18.27 4.28 -3.39
N ASN A 158 18.39 4.69 -2.12
CA ASN A 158 19.37 5.72 -1.71
C ASN A 158 20.72 5.11 -1.29
N HIS A 159 20.84 3.78 -1.29
CA HIS A 159 22.06 3.03 -0.97
C HIS A 159 22.70 2.35 -2.20
N GLN A 160 22.24 2.70 -3.40
CA GLN A 160 22.83 2.31 -4.70
C GLN A 160 23.45 3.55 -5.36
#